data_AF-A0A7C4VPB2-F1
#
_entry.id   AF-A0A7C4VPB2-F1
#
_cell.length_a   1.000
_cell.length_b   1.000
_cell.length_c   1.000
_cell.angle_alpha   90.00
_cell.angle_beta   90.00
_cell.angle_gamma   90.00
#
_symmetry.space_group_name_H-M   'P 1'
#
loop_
_entity.id
_entity.type
_entity.pdbx_description
1 polymer ?
#
loop_
_entity_poly.entity_id
_entity_poly.type
_entity_poly.pdbx_seq_one_letter_code
_entity_poly.pdbx_strand_id
1 'polypeptide(L)'
;MSGKNEEAKEHSRVSVKIGDFQVELEGTHSNVQELMGKRLFEFIKDLQKTLEEVPSPIEVTPEIPSEEEAVPPLGRPSTTIEALSTLFKTDWGRKPRPLSQIMGALEANGLYYKKPVVAKVLVDLIKKKEIRRLGSKGNYQYVAV
;
A
#
# COMPACT_ATOMS: atom_id res chain seq x y z
N MET A 1 9.13 31.54 30.99
CA MET A 1 8.33 32.46 30.16
C MET A 1 9.29 33.24 29.27
N SER A 2 8.81 33.65 28.07
CA SER A 2 9.53 34.20 26.90
C SER A 2 10.03 33.09 25.95
N GLY A 3 9.55 32.92 24.71
CA GLY A 3 8.61 33.69 23.89
C GLY A 3 9.19 33.94 22.49
N LYS A 4 8.49 33.42 21.46
CA LYS A 4 8.51 33.79 20.02
C LYS A 4 9.75 33.42 19.19
N ASN A 5 9.59 32.62 18.14
CA ASN A 5 9.13 33.02 16.79
C ASN A 5 9.61 31.95 15.76
N GLU A 6 8.86 30.87 15.54
CA GLU A 6 9.13 29.99 14.39
C GLU A 6 8.50 30.62 13.16
N GLU A 7 9.36 31.17 12.30
CA GLU A 7 9.01 31.69 10.98
C GLU A 7 8.10 30.70 10.24
N ALA A 8 6.93 31.17 9.85
CA ALA A 8 6.12 30.55 8.83
C ALA A 8 6.90 30.62 7.51
N LYS A 9 7.83 29.67 7.30
CA LYS A 9 8.49 29.49 6.01
C LYS A 9 7.39 29.14 5.00
N GLU A 10 7.20 30.02 4.04
CA GLU A 10 6.25 29.84 2.95
C GLU A 10 6.42 28.44 2.34
N HIS A 11 5.38 27.62 2.43
CA HIS A 11 5.33 26.31 1.84
C HIS A 11 4.21 26.31 0.79
N SER A 12 4.53 25.82 -0.38
CA SER A 12 3.64 25.66 -1.53
C SER A 12 3.49 24.17 -1.80
N ARG A 13 2.25 23.73 -1.95
CA ARG A 13 1.91 22.38 -2.38
C ARG A 13 1.09 22.44 -3.65
N VAL A 14 1.52 21.73 -4.68
CA VAL A 14 0.85 21.65 -5.97
C VAL A 14 0.55 20.19 -6.26
N SER A 15 -0.71 19.86 -6.51
CA SER A 15 -1.13 18.54 -6.98
C SER A 15 -1.79 18.66 -8.33
N VAL A 16 -1.29 17.92 -9.31
CA VAL A 16 -1.82 17.89 -10.68
C VAL A 16 -2.23 16.47 -11.01
N LYS A 17 -3.45 16.30 -11.52
CA LYS A 17 -3.96 15.04 -12.03
C LYS A 17 -4.09 15.12 -13.55
N ILE A 18 -3.43 14.22 -14.27
CA ILE A 18 -3.47 14.11 -15.73
C ILE A 18 -3.83 12.65 -16.07
N GLY A 19 -5.08 12.41 -16.48
CA GLY A 19 -5.59 11.04 -16.68
C GLY A 19 -5.48 10.21 -15.40
N ASP A 20 -4.75 9.10 -15.49
CA ASP A 20 -4.50 8.17 -14.37
C ASP A 20 -3.28 8.54 -13.51
N PHE A 21 -2.54 9.59 -13.89
CA PHE A 21 -1.34 10.02 -13.17
C PHE A 21 -1.65 11.18 -12.22
N GLN A 22 -1.17 11.07 -10.98
CA GLN A 22 -1.19 12.14 -10.00
C GLN A 22 0.24 12.51 -9.61
N VAL A 23 0.60 13.79 -9.80
CA VAL A 23 1.89 14.35 -9.41
C VAL A 23 1.66 15.31 -8.25
N GLU A 24 2.46 15.17 -7.19
CA GLU A 24 2.43 16.04 -6.02
C GLU A 24 3.82 16.64 -5.79
N LEU A 25 3.86 17.96 -5.66
CA LEU A 25 5.06 18.76 -5.39
C LEU A 25 4.83 19.55 -4.11
N GLU A 26 5.77 19.47 -3.16
CA GLU A 26 5.73 20.21 -1.90
C GLU A 26 7.10 20.82 -1.63
N GLY A 27 7.13 22.09 -1.25
CA GLY A 27 8.38 22.79 -0.95
C GLY A 27 8.16 24.29 -0.77
N THR A 28 9.22 25.08 -0.78
CA THR A 28 9.10 26.54 -0.78
C THR A 28 8.57 27.04 -2.13
N HIS A 29 7.99 28.24 -2.17
CA HIS A 29 7.50 28.85 -3.41
C HIS A 29 8.58 28.87 -4.51
N SER A 30 9.81 29.24 -4.15
CA SER A 30 10.97 29.24 -5.06
C SER A 30 11.27 27.85 -5.65
N ASN A 31 11.27 26.80 -4.81
CA ASN A 31 11.57 25.44 -5.26
C ASN A 31 10.48 24.91 -6.19
N VAL A 32 9.20 25.14 -5.84
CA VAL A 32 8.06 24.71 -6.66
C VAL A 32 8.03 25.46 -7.99
N GLN A 33 8.33 26.76 -7.99
CA GLN A 33 8.36 27.60 -9.19
C GLN A 33 9.54 27.24 -10.11
N GLU A 34 10.72 26.93 -9.57
CA GLU A 34 11.87 26.47 -10.36
C GLU A 34 11.57 25.13 -11.06
N LEU A 35 10.95 24.19 -10.34
CA LEU A 35 10.53 22.90 -10.88
C LEU A 35 9.45 23.06 -11.96
N MET A 36 8.47 23.95 -11.77
CA MET A 36 7.45 24.25 -12.79
C MET A 36 8.03 24.97 -14.02
N GLY A 37 8.97 25.89 -13.81
CA GLY A 37 9.44 26.82 -14.85
C GLY A 37 10.36 26.18 -15.88
N LYS A 38 11.06 25.09 -15.52
CA LYS A 38 11.94 24.38 -16.46
C LYS A 38 11.93 22.90 -16.12
N ARG A 39 11.79 22.08 -17.17
CA ARG A 39 11.97 20.62 -17.14
C ARG A 39 10.87 19.78 -16.52
N LEU A 40 9.85 20.27 -15.82
CA LEU A 40 8.79 19.36 -15.36
C LEU A 40 7.95 18.79 -16.51
N PHE A 41 7.58 19.63 -17.49
CA PHE A 41 6.83 19.16 -18.65
C PHE A 41 7.66 18.24 -19.55
N GLU A 42 8.94 18.57 -19.74
CA GLU A 42 9.90 17.72 -20.45
C GLU A 42 10.16 16.42 -19.69
N PHE A 43 10.31 16.48 -18.36
CA PHE A 43 10.48 15.32 -17.49
C PHE A 43 9.26 14.41 -17.49
N ILE A 44 8.03 14.96 -17.46
CA ILE A 44 6.79 14.18 -17.60
C ILE A 44 6.73 13.54 -18.99
N LYS A 45 7.11 14.28 -20.04
CA LYS A 45 7.14 13.77 -21.42
C LYS A 45 8.21 12.69 -21.63
N ASP A 46 9.38 12.85 -21.01
CA ASP A 46 10.47 11.88 -21.02
C ASP A 46 10.10 10.65 -20.17
N LEU A 47 9.41 10.82 -19.04
CA LEU A 47 8.79 9.73 -18.29
C LEU A 47 7.80 8.94 -19.14
N GLN A 48 6.92 9.63 -19.88
CA GLN A 48 5.97 8.98 -20.80
C GLN A 48 6.70 8.19 -21.89
N LYS A 49 7.72 8.78 -22.54
CA LYS A 49 8.53 8.07 -23.54
C LYS A 49 9.31 6.88 -22.98
N THR A 50 9.88 7.02 -21.78
CA THR A 50 10.62 5.93 -21.12
C THR A 50 9.65 4.82 -20.68
N LEU A 51 8.40 5.15 -20.35
CA LEU A 51 7.34 4.17 -20.06
C LEU A 51 6.79 3.48 -21.33
N GLU A 52 6.95 4.08 -22.51
CA GLU A 52 6.61 3.45 -23.81
C GLU A 52 7.70 2.48 -24.30
N GLU A 53 8.99 2.71 -23.96
CA GLU A 53 10.12 1.86 -24.36
C GLU A 53 10.46 0.75 -23.36
N VAL A 54 10.04 0.89 -22.10
CA VAL A 54 10.01 -0.21 -21.15
C VAL A 54 8.73 -1.00 -21.45
N PRO A 55 8.77 -2.33 -21.66
CA PRO A 55 7.52 -3.09 -21.75
C PRO A 55 6.71 -2.71 -20.52
N SER A 56 5.49 -2.23 -20.78
CA SER A 56 4.56 -1.68 -19.81
C SER A 56 4.80 -2.32 -18.45
N PRO A 57 5.01 -1.57 -17.35
CA PRO A 57 4.84 -2.17 -16.04
C PRO A 57 3.42 -2.67 -16.09
N ILE A 58 3.31 -4.01 -16.19
CA ILE A 58 2.12 -4.82 -16.29
C ILE A 58 0.93 -3.93 -15.99
N GLU A 59 0.19 -3.56 -17.04
CA GLU A 59 -1.18 -3.13 -16.86
C GLU A 59 -1.68 -3.98 -15.71
N VAL A 60 -2.18 -3.37 -14.64
CA VAL A 60 -2.97 -4.09 -13.66
C VAL A 60 -4.28 -4.51 -14.38
N THR A 61 -4.18 -5.19 -15.53
CA THR A 61 -4.75 -6.51 -15.70
C THR A 61 -4.89 -7.06 -14.29
N PRO A 62 -6.11 -7.24 -13.77
CA PRO A 62 -6.26 -8.10 -12.63
C PRO A 62 -5.52 -9.37 -13.04
N GLU A 63 -4.40 -9.67 -12.39
CA GLU A 63 -3.78 -10.98 -12.52
C GLU A 63 -4.93 -11.94 -12.33
N ILE A 64 -5.32 -12.59 -13.43
CA ILE A 64 -6.20 -13.72 -13.40
C ILE A 64 -5.64 -14.58 -12.27
N PRO A 65 -6.42 -14.86 -11.21
CA PRO A 65 -5.90 -15.45 -10.00
C PRO A 65 -5.06 -16.66 -10.38
N SER A 66 -3.77 -16.57 -10.11
CA SER A 66 -2.82 -17.67 -10.21
C SER A 66 -3.30 -18.72 -9.22
N GLU A 67 -4.14 -19.64 -9.72
CA GLU A 67 -4.90 -20.61 -8.92
C GLU A 67 -5.60 -19.93 -7.74
N GLU A 68 -6.88 -19.58 -7.92
CA GLU A 68 -7.77 -19.11 -6.84
C GLU A 68 -7.90 -20.22 -5.79
N GLU A 69 -6.90 -20.33 -4.93
CA GLU A 69 -6.87 -21.27 -3.83
C GLU A 69 -8.02 -20.89 -2.92
N ALA A 70 -9.00 -21.79 -2.84
CA ALA A 70 -10.27 -21.54 -2.18
C ALA A 70 -10.02 -20.93 -0.79
N VAL A 71 -10.54 -19.73 -0.59
CA VAL A 71 -10.42 -19.04 0.69
C VAL A 71 -11.15 -19.89 1.74
N PRO A 72 -10.50 -20.26 2.84
CA PRO A 72 -11.11 -21.11 3.84
C PRO A 72 -12.24 -20.36 4.57
N PRO A 73 -13.32 -21.06 4.97
CA PRO A 73 -14.38 -20.48 5.78
C PRO A 73 -13.86 -20.17 7.19
N LEU A 74 -13.99 -18.91 7.63
CA LEU A 74 -13.53 -18.43 8.93
C LEU A 74 -14.59 -18.50 10.03
N GLY A 75 -15.81 -18.93 9.70
CA GLY A 75 -16.94 -18.96 10.62
C GLY A 75 -17.39 -17.56 11.03
N ARG A 76 -17.63 -17.35 12.32
CA ARG A 76 -18.07 -16.05 12.89
C ARG A 76 -17.07 -15.58 13.96
N PRO A 77 -15.89 -15.09 13.55
CA PRO A 77 -14.92 -14.57 14.50
C PRO A 77 -15.47 -13.34 15.21
N SER A 78 -15.22 -13.26 16.52
CA SER A 78 -15.65 -12.14 17.38
C SER A 78 -14.74 -10.92 17.25
N THR A 79 -13.48 -11.12 16.82
CA THR A 79 -12.47 -10.06 16.70
C THR A 79 -11.65 -10.19 15.42
N THR A 80 -11.04 -9.09 14.98
CA THR A 80 -10.11 -9.09 13.84
C THR A 80 -8.88 -9.95 14.11
N ILE A 81 -8.43 -10.02 15.37
CA ILE A 81 -7.32 -10.91 15.79
C ILE A 81 -7.73 -12.36 15.57
N GLU A 82 -8.89 -12.76 16.07
CA GLU A 82 -9.41 -14.12 15.90
C GLU A 82 -9.60 -14.49 14.42
N ALA A 83 -10.18 -13.58 13.63
CA ALA A 83 -10.36 -13.79 12.18
C ALA A 83 -9.03 -14.07 11.47
N LEU A 84 -8.01 -13.24 11.72
CA LEU A 84 -6.69 -13.38 11.11
C LEU A 84 -5.94 -14.60 11.64
N SER A 85 -5.96 -14.86 12.95
CA SER A 85 -5.34 -16.07 13.51
C SER A 85 -5.97 -17.34 12.93
N THR A 86 -7.30 -17.38 12.76
CA THR A 86 -7.98 -18.52 12.12
C THR A 86 -7.58 -18.66 10.66
N LEU A 87 -7.54 -17.56 9.90
CA LEU A 87 -7.09 -17.55 8.51
C LEU A 87 -5.67 -18.08 8.37
N PHE A 88 -4.72 -17.62 9.19
CA PHE A 88 -3.32 -18.03 9.11
C PHE A 88 -3.05 -19.46 9.61
N LYS A 89 -3.94 -20.04 10.42
CA LYS A 89 -3.85 -21.45 10.84
C LYS A 89 -4.21 -22.45 9.74
N THR A 90 -4.90 -22.00 8.70
CA THR A 90 -5.26 -22.83 7.56
C THR A 90 -4.08 -23.04 6.59
N ASP A 91 -4.20 -23.98 5.66
CA ASP A 91 -3.20 -24.19 4.61
C ASP A 91 -3.03 -22.94 3.73
N TRP A 92 -4.08 -22.13 3.56
CA TRP A 92 -4.03 -20.86 2.83
C TRP A 92 -3.00 -19.88 3.44
N GLY A 93 -2.91 -19.85 4.77
CA GLY A 93 -1.99 -19.00 5.54
C GLY A 93 -0.53 -19.44 5.53
N ARG A 94 -0.24 -20.67 5.07
CA ARG A 94 1.13 -21.21 4.98
C ARG A 94 1.88 -20.70 3.77
N LYS A 95 1.19 -20.10 2.80
CA LYS A 95 1.82 -19.43 1.66
C LYS A 95 2.04 -17.95 1.99
N PRO A 96 3.13 -17.33 1.53
CA PRO A 96 3.32 -15.89 1.65
C PRO A 96 2.24 -15.10 0.90
N ARG A 97 1.50 -14.25 1.61
CA ARG A 97 0.37 -13.48 1.07
C ARG A 97 0.56 -11.97 1.31
N PRO A 98 0.35 -11.09 0.31
CA PRO A 98 0.37 -9.65 0.52
C PRO A 98 -0.89 -9.19 1.26
N LEU A 99 -0.85 -7.96 1.81
CA LEU A 99 -1.98 -7.36 2.53
C LEU A 99 -3.26 -7.30 1.68
N SER A 100 -3.16 -7.05 0.37
CA SER A 100 -4.32 -7.04 -0.54
C SER A 100 -5.06 -8.37 -0.57
N GLN A 101 -4.33 -9.49 -0.68
CA GLN A 101 -4.93 -10.83 -0.68
C GLN A 101 -5.54 -11.19 0.67
N ILE A 102 -4.93 -10.77 1.78
CA ILE A 102 -5.48 -10.97 3.12
C ILE A 102 -6.80 -10.22 3.28
N MET A 103 -6.89 -8.98 2.78
CA MET A 103 -8.12 -8.21 2.79
C MET A 103 -9.21 -8.90 1.94
N GLY A 104 -8.87 -9.34 0.72
CA GLY A 104 -9.80 -10.07 -0.13
C GLY A 104 -10.30 -11.38 0.50
N ALA A 105 -9.44 -12.11 1.21
CA ALA A 105 -9.83 -13.33 1.93
C ALA A 105 -10.80 -13.05 3.08
N LEU A 106 -10.64 -11.93 3.78
CA LEU A 106 -11.57 -11.50 4.82
C LEU A 106 -12.91 -11.06 4.22
N GLU A 107 -12.89 -10.30 3.13
CA GLU A 107 -14.09 -9.86 2.41
C GLU A 107 -14.87 -11.03 1.81
N ALA A 108 -14.20 -12.06 1.28
CA ALA A 108 -14.81 -13.30 0.82
C ALA A 108 -15.54 -14.07 1.95
N ASN A 109 -15.13 -13.86 3.20
CA ASN A 109 -15.80 -14.37 4.40
C ASN A 109 -16.85 -13.39 4.98
N GLY A 110 -17.17 -12.30 4.29
CA GLY A 110 -18.10 -11.27 4.74
C GLY A 110 -17.55 -10.36 5.86
N LEU A 111 -16.23 -10.35 6.07
CA LEU A 111 -15.56 -9.60 7.13
C LEU A 111 -14.90 -8.33 6.56
N TYR A 112 -15.62 -7.21 6.65
CA TYR A 112 -15.15 -5.92 6.13
C TYR A 112 -14.40 -5.12 7.22
N TYR A 113 -13.07 -5.18 7.19
CA TYR A 113 -12.22 -4.42 8.10
C TYR A 113 -11.50 -3.26 7.39
N LYS A 114 -11.21 -2.20 8.13
CA LYS A 114 -10.37 -1.10 7.60
C LYS A 114 -8.91 -1.58 7.50
N LYS A 115 -8.24 -1.27 6.38
CA LYS A 115 -6.83 -1.62 6.13
C LYS A 115 -5.87 -1.29 7.29
N PRO A 116 -5.94 -0.12 7.97
CA PRO A 116 -5.06 0.18 9.10
C PRO A 116 -5.27 -0.74 10.30
N VAL A 117 -6.51 -1.22 10.52
CA VAL A 117 -6.84 -2.13 11.62
C VAL A 117 -6.23 -3.49 11.38
N VAL A 118 -6.41 -4.04 10.16
CA VAL A 118 -5.80 -5.31 9.75
C VAL A 118 -4.27 -5.21 9.84
N ALA A 119 -3.68 -4.13 9.33
CA ALA A 119 -2.22 -3.93 9.40
C ALA A 119 -1.69 -3.90 10.85
N LYS A 120 -2.40 -3.22 11.76
CA LYS A 120 -2.04 -3.20 13.19
C LYS A 120 -2.10 -4.62 13.79
N VAL A 121 -3.17 -5.37 13.53
CA VAL A 121 -3.32 -6.72 14.04
C VAL A 121 -2.25 -7.67 13.49
N LEU A 122 -1.90 -7.57 12.20
CA LEU A 122 -0.81 -8.36 11.63
C LEU A 122 0.52 -8.07 12.35
N VAL A 123 0.80 -6.82 12.71
CA VAL A 123 1.97 -6.47 13.53
C VAL A 123 1.91 -7.15 14.91
N ASP A 124 0.74 -7.19 15.53
CA ASP A 124 0.57 -7.85 16.83
C ASP A 124 0.74 -9.38 16.72
N LEU A 125 0.27 -10.01 15.63
CA LEU A 125 0.51 -11.44 15.35
C LEU A 125 1.99 -11.76 15.08
N ILE A 126 2.73 -10.84 14.44
CA ILE A 126 4.18 -10.96 14.27
C ILE A 126 4.88 -10.93 15.64
N LYS A 127 4.49 -10.01 16.53
CA LYS A 127 5.05 -9.93 17.88
C LYS A 127 4.79 -11.20 18.69
N LYS A 128 3.62 -11.81 18.50
CA LYS A 128 3.25 -13.11 19.10
C LYS A 128 3.93 -14.32 18.47
N LYS A 129 4.70 -14.13 17.38
CA LYS A 129 5.35 -15.19 16.60
C LYS A 129 4.35 -16.19 15.99
N GLU A 130 3.10 -15.78 15.75
CA GLU A 130 2.11 -16.60 15.03
C GLU A 130 2.32 -16.52 13.50
N ILE A 131 2.82 -15.38 13.03
CA ILE A 131 3.14 -15.14 11.62
C ILE A 131 4.49 -14.43 11.51
N ARG A 132 5.12 -14.53 10.34
CA ARG A 132 6.32 -13.78 9.97
C ARG A 132 6.07 -12.93 8.74
N ARG A 133 6.84 -11.84 8.63
CA ARG A 133 6.80 -10.91 7.50
C ARG A 133 8.04 -11.10 6.63
N LEU A 134 7.83 -11.29 5.34
CA LEU A 134 8.86 -11.45 4.32
C LEU A 134 8.86 -10.22 3.39
N GLY A 135 10.00 -9.94 2.75
CA GLY A 135 10.16 -8.86 1.78
C GLY A 135 10.57 -7.50 2.37
N SER A 136 10.43 -6.46 1.57
CA SER A 136 10.89 -5.09 1.85
C SER A 136 9.72 -4.09 1.89
N LYS A 137 10.02 -2.84 2.28
CA LYS A 137 9.02 -1.76 2.36
C LYS A 137 8.30 -1.60 1.03
N GLY A 138 6.98 -1.79 1.02
CA GLY A 138 6.13 -1.74 -0.17
C GLY A 138 5.66 -3.12 -0.66
N ASN A 139 6.45 -4.17 -0.43
CA ASN A 139 6.20 -5.54 -0.93
C ASN A 139 6.21 -6.58 0.20
N TYR A 140 5.64 -6.23 1.34
CA TYR A 140 5.57 -7.17 2.46
C TYR A 140 4.57 -8.29 2.21
N GLN A 141 5.02 -9.52 2.45
CA GLN A 141 4.19 -10.71 2.47
C GLN A 141 4.16 -11.31 3.88
N TYR A 142 3.03 -11.89 4.24
CA TYR A 142 2.79 -12.48 5.55
C TYR A 142 2.57 -13.98 5.39
N VAL A 143 3.16 -14.76 6.28
CA VAL A 143 3.06 -16.22 6.27
C VAL A 143 3.05 -16.75 7.69
N ALA A 144 2.30 -17.81 7.95
CA ALA A 144 2.31 -18.52 9.22
C ALA A 144 3.73 -18.99 9.60
N VAL A 145 4.02 -19.03 10.91
CA VAL A 145 5.26 -19.60 11.46
C VAL A 145 5.10 -21.08 11.72
#